data_AF-A0A261Q2G3-F1
#
_entry.id   AF-A0A261Q2G3-F1
#
_cell.length_a   1.000
_cell.length_b   1.000
_cell.length_c   1.000
_cell.angle_alpha   90.00
_cell.angle_beta   90.00
_cell.angle_gamma   90.00
#
_symmetry.space_group_name_H-M   'P 1'
#
loop_
_entity.id
_entity.type
_entity.pdbx_description
1 polymer ?
#
loop_
_entity_poly.entity_id
_entity_poly.type
_entity_poly.pdbx_seq_one_letter_code
_entity_poly.pdbx_strand_id
1 'polypeptide(L)'
;MNTQKLNDTLLELLSKRFALKHMGYDHPDYDEAEETLEALEDDFVDEYGEEFEQILERVHATFCPDTDVLLPTAYLPRTQYEQVIDEETGLEEFEIGPGDGVWVTLKDFPNLDAKMVLLPSPPRLEILSMGGSQEVWRAS
;
A
#
# COMPACT_ATOMS: atom_id res chain seq x y z
N MET A 1 3.39 -9.47 -13.98
CA MET A 1 2.12 -8.81 -13.60
C MET A 1 1.32 -8.20 -14.75
N ASN A 2 -0.01 -8.09 -14.63
CA ASN A 2 -0.83 -7.19 -15.44
C ASN A 2 -1.08 -5.90 -14.63
N THR A 3 -0.42 -4.80 -15.01
CA THR A 3 -0.42 -3.54 -14.25
C THR A 3 -1.79 -2.87 -14.17
N GLN A 4 -2.60 -2.96 -15.23
CA GLN A 4 -3.97 -2.42 -15.21
C GLN A 4 -4.83 -3.21 -14.22
N LYS A 5 -4.78 -4.55 -14.29
CA LYS A 5 -5.54 -5.41 -13.38
C LYS A 5 -5.11 -5.17 -11.92
N LEU A 6 -3.81 -5.09 -11.66
CA LEU A 6 -3.30 -4.76 -10.33
C LEU A 6 -3.85 -3.42 -9.84
N ASN A 7 -3.81 -2.39 -10.69
CA ASN A 7 -4.32 -1.08 -10.34
C ASN A 7 -5.80 -1.11 -9.97
N ASP A 8 -6.61 -1.78 -10.78
CA ASP A 8 -8.05 -1.89 -10.55
C ASP A 8 -8.35 -2.66 -9.24
N THR A 9 -7.63 -3.76 -8.98
CA THR A 9 -7.78 -4.52 -7.72
C THR A 9 -7.37 -3.69 -6.50
N LEU A 10 -6.27 -2.93 -6.57
CA LEU A 10 -5.85 -2.05 -5.48
C LEU A 10 -6.87 -0.95 -5.20
N LEU A 11 -7.44 -0.35 -6.24
CA LEU A 11 -8.50 0.66 -6.12
C LEU A 11 -9.75 0.07 -5.45
N GLU A 12 -10.15 -1.14 -5.82
CA GLU A 12 -11.29 -1.83 -5.22
C GLU A 12 -11.05 -2.11 -3.72
N LEU A 13 -9.89 -2.68 -3.38
CA LEU A 13 -9.51 -2.95 -1.99
C LEU A 13 -9.56 -1.71 -1.12
N LEU A 14 -8.96 -0.60 -1.59
CA LEU A 14 -8.94 0.64 -0.83
C LEU A 14 -10.33 1.26 -0.69
N SER A 15 -11.15 1.18 -1.74
CA SER A 15 -12.55 1.61 -1.68
C SER A 15 -13.34 0.86 -0.59
N LYS A 16 -13.22 -0.47 -0.54
CA LYS A 16 -13.88 -1.31 0.47
C LYS A 16 -13.34 -1.07 1.86
N ARG A 17 -12.01 -0.99 2.02
CA ARG A 17 -11.35 -0.71 3.30
C ARG A 17 -11.79 0.63 3.89
N PHE A 18 -11.86 1.67 3.07
CA PHE A 18 -12.33 2.96 3.55
C PHE A 18 -13.82 2.98 3.80
N ALA A 19 -14.65 2.30 3.00
CA ALA A 19 -16.07 2.16 3.30
C ALA A 19 -16.30 1.49 4.66
N LEU A 20 -15.59 0.38 4.94
CA LEU A 20 -15.66 -0.31 6.23
C LEU A 20 -15.16 0.57 7.38
N LYS A 21 -14.06 1.32 7.20
CA LYS A 21 -13.55 2.24 8.23
C LYS A 21 -14.52 3.36 8.59
N HIS A 22 -15.32 3.84 7.63
CA HIS A 22 -16.36 4.84 7.87
C HIS A 22 -17.63 4.22 8.48
N MET A 23 -17.80 2.91 8.36
CA MET A 23 -18.88 2.17 8.99
C MET A 23 -18.57 2.02 10.49
N GLY A 24 -19.57 2.27 11.34
CA GLY A 24 -19.46 1.98 12.76
C GLY A 24 -19.45 0.47 13.00
N TYR A 25 -18.71 0.00 14.00
CA TYR A 25 -18.69 -1.42 14.38
C TYR A 25 -20.07 -1.96 14.78
N ASP A 26 -20.99 -1.07 15.17
CA ASP A 26 -22.37 -1.38 15.52
C ASP A 26 -23.32 -1.38 14.31
N HIS A 27 -22.82 -1.12 13.10
CA HIS A 27 -23.62 -1.12 11.88
C HIS A 27 -24.06 -2.56 11.55
N PRO A 28 -25.32 -2.78 11.15
CA PRO A 28 -25.85 -4.13 10.88
C PRO A 28 -25.10 -4.87 9.77
N ASP A 29 -24.51 -4.13 8.83
CA ASP A 29 -23.79 -4.68 7.68
C ASP A 29 -22.27 -4.76 7.91
N TYR A 30 -21.77 -4.48 9.12
CA TYR A 30 -20.33 -4.43 9.40
C TYR A 30 -19.67 -5.80 9.14
N ASP A 31 -20.25 -6.87 9.68
CA ASP A 31 -19.70 -8.23 9.53
C ASP A 31 -19.61 -8.63 8.04
N GLU A 32 -20.65 -8.39 7.25
CA GLU A 32 -20.65 -8.70 5.80
C GLU A 32 -19.60 -7.86 5.04
N ALA A 33 -19.44 -6.59 5.41
CA ALA A 33 -18.46 -5.71 4.79
C ALA A 33 -17.01 -6.10 5.17
N GLU A 34 -16.78 -6.57 6.40
CA GLU A 34 -15.50 -7.11 6.87
C GLU A 34 -15.16 -8.42 6.14
N GLU A 35 -16.09 -9.39 6.10
CA GLU A 35 -15.91 -10.65 5.36
C GLU A 35 -15.63 -10.41 3.87
N THR A 36 -16.30 -9.42 3.26
CA THR A 36 -16.05 -9.05 1.86
C THR A 36 -14.65 -8.47 1.67
N LEU A 37 -14.18 -7.64 2.60
CA LEU A 37 -12.84 -7.06 2.52
C LEU A 37 -11.77 -8.15 2.70
N GLU A 38 -11.94 -9.05 3.67
CA GLU A 38 -11.04 -10.17 3.92
C GLU A 38 -10.95 -11.09 2.69
N ALA A 39 -12.08 -11.43 2.07
CA ALA A 39 -12.09 -12.24 0.85
C ALA A 39 -11.32 -11.58 -0.31
N LEU A 40 -11.44 -10.26 -0.48
CA LEU A 40 -10.68 -9.52 -1.50
C LEU A 40 -9.19 -9.47 -1.18
N GLU A 41 -8.82 -9.38 0.10
CA GLU A 41 -7.42 -9.42 0.54
C GLU A 41 -6.79 -10.79 0.31
N ASP A 42 -7.53 -11.87 0.57
CA ASP A 42 -7.11 -13.24 0.27
C ASP A 42 -6.95 -13.45 -1.24
N ASP A 43 -7.94 -13.05 -2.06
CA ASP A 43 -7.87 -13.12 -3.53
C ASP A 43 -6.65 -12.34 -4.07
N PHE A 44 -6.32 -11.20 -3.46
CA PHE A 44 -5.15 -10.41 -3.84
C PHE A 44 -3.84 -11.14 -3.51
N VAL A 45 -3.74 -11.76 -2.33
CA VAL A 45 -2.56 -12.54 -1.94
C VAL A 45 -2.43 -13.79 -2.81
N ASP A 46 -3.52 -14.46 -3.14
CA ASP A 46 -3.51 -15.64 -4.02
C ASP A 46 -3.06 -15.29 -5.45
N GLU A 47 -3.52 -14.16 -5.99
CA GLU A 47 -3.17 -13.74 -7.36
C GLU A 47 -1.77 -13.09 -7.46
N TYR A 48 -1.38 -12.26 -6.49
CA TYR A 48 -0.18 -11.42 -6.59
C TYR A 48 0.89 -11.70 -5.52
N GLY A 49 0.61 -12.55 -4.53
CA GLY A 49 1.46 -12.78 -3.37
C GLY A 49 2.88 -13.23 -3.72
N GLU A 50 3.04 -14.21 -4.60
CA GLU A 50 4.37 -14.72 -5.01
C GLU A 50 5.21 -13.66 -5.74
N GLU A 51 4.58 -12.85 -6.59
CA GLU A 51 5.27 -11.77 -7.32
C GLU A 51 5.64 -10.64 -6.34
N PHE A 52 4.74 -10.26 -5.42
CA PHE A 52 5.03 -9.25 -4.41
C PHE A 52 6.04 -9.70 -3.37
N GLU A 53 6.09 -10.98 -2.99
CA GLU A 53 7.11 -11.51 -2.08
C GLU A 53 8.50 -11.21 -2.64
N GLN A 54 8.74 -11.54 -3.91
CA GLN A 54 10.03 -11.25 -4.58
C GLN A 54 10.30 -9.74 -4.69
N ILE A 55 9.28 -8.93 -4.97
CA ILE A 55 9.43 -7.47 -5.06
C ILE A 55 9.79 -6.89 -3.70
N LEU A 56 9.05 -7.26 -2.65
CA LEU A 56 9.23 -6.77 -1.30
C LEU A 56 10.56 -7.24 -0.71
N GLU A 57 10.95 -8.50 -0.91
CA GLU A 57 12.28 -8.99 -0.51
C GLU A 57 13.41 -8.15 -1.11
N ARG A 58 13.32 -7.82 -2.40
CA ARG A 58 14.32 -6.97 -3.07
C ARG A 58 14.33 -5.55 -2.55
N VAL A 59 13.16 -4.95 -2.33
CA VAL A 59 13.02 -3.61 -1.76
C VAL A 59 13.59 -3.57 -0.34
N HIS A 60 13.19 -4.51 0.52
CA HIS A 60 13.70 -4.63 1.90
C HIS A 60 15.20 -4.85 1.93
N ALA A 61 15.73 -5.80 1.17
CA ALA A 61 17.18 -6.03 1.10
C ALA A 61 17.98 -4.78 0.68
N THR A 62 17.38 -3.91 -0.12
CA THR A 62 18.00 -2.67 -0.61
C THR A 62 17.92 -1.55 0.42
N PHE A 63 16.73 -1.28 0.96
CA PHE A 63 16.44 -0.07 1.72
C PHE A 63 16.26 -0.29 3.23
N CYS A 64 15.72 -1.44 3.65
CA CYS A 64 15.38 -1.73 5.05
C CYS A 64 15.63 -3.21 5.43
N PRO A 65 16.87 -3.71 5.33
CA PRO A 65 17.19 -5.14 5.45
C PRO A 65 16.99 -5.71 6.86
N ASP A 66 16.88 -4.85 7.87
CA ASP A 66 16.63 -5.24 9.26
C ASP A 66 15.13 -5.31 9.61
N THR A 67 14.24 -5.06 8.64
CA THR A 67 12.78 -5.13 8.82
C THR A 67 12.22 -6.40 8.18
N ASP A 68 11.32 -7.07 8.89
CA ASP A 68 10.65 -8.27 8.36
C ASP A 68 9.75 -7.94 7.16
N VAL A 69 9.76 -8.82 6.17
CA VAL A 69 8.87 -8.73 5.01
C VAL A 69 7.49 -9.27 5.38
N LEU A 70 6.47 -8.42 5.33
CA LEU A 70 5.06 -8.80 5.53
C LEU A 70 4.35 -9.16 4.21
N LEU A 71 3.12 -9.67 4.34
CA LEU A 71 2.20 -9.85 3.21
C LEU A 71 1.93 -8.52 2.50
N PRO A 72 1.67 -8.52 1.18
CA PRO A 72 1.54 -7.30 0.41
C PRO A 72 0.33 -6.43 0.84
N THR A 73 -0.75 -7.06 1.31
CA THR A 73 -1.94 -6.36 1.84
C THR A 73 -1.64 -5.53 3.10
N ALA A 74 -0.57 -5.86 3.83
CA ALA A 74 -0.14 -5.10 5.01
C ALA A 74 0.39 -3.69 4.67
N TYR A 75 0.91 -3.51 3.45
CA TYR A 75 1.43 -2.24 2.95
C TYR A 75 0.36 -1.34 2.34
N LEU A 76 -0.89 -1.81 2.23
CA LEU A 76 -1.98 -0.96 1.74
C LEU A 76 -2.28 0.17 2.73
N PRO A 77 -2.58 1.39 2.25
CA PRO A 77 -3.05 2.50 3.06
C PRO A 77 -4.14 2.12 4.07
N ARG A 78 -4.07 2.70 5.27
CA ARG A 78 -5.06 2.57 6.35
C ARG A 78 -5.86 3.86 6.55
N THR A 79 -5.36 4.96 6.02
CA THR A 79 -5.94 6.30 6.06
C THR A 79 -6.24 6.77 4.64
N GLN A 80 -7.19 7.69 4.51
CA GLN A 80 -7.54 8.21 3.20
C GLN A 80 -6.33 8.90 2.57
N TYR A 81 -6.17 8.68 1.28
CA TYR A 81 -5.20 9.37 0.44
C TYR A 81 -5.82 10.66 -0.13
N GLU A 82 -4.97 11.55 -0.63
CA GLU A 82 -5.36 12.67 -1.47
C GLU A 82 -5.08 12.32 -2.94
N GLN A 83 -6.03 12.64 -3.82
CA GLN A 83 -5.78 12.57 -5.27
C GLN A 83 -5.13 13.87 -5.72
N VAL A 84 -3.94 13.74 -6.29
CA VAL A 84 -3.18 14.86 -6.87
C VAL A 84 -2.97 14.60 -8.35
N ILE A 85 -2.77 15.66 -9.13
CA ILE A 85 -2.32 15.53 -10.52
C ILE A 85 -0.83 15.79 -10.51
N ASP A 86 -0.05 14.79 -10.91
CA ASP A 86 1.38 14.97 -11.13
C ASP A 86 1.57 15.94 -12.31
N GLU A 87 2.18 17.10 -12.06
CA GLU A 87 2.30 18.17 -13.06
C GLU A 87 3.24 17.80 -14.23
N GLU A 88 4.15 16.84 -14.02
CA GLU A 88 5.16 16.44 -15.02
C GLU A 88 4.61 15.41 -16.01
N THR A 89 3.88 14.43 -15.49
CA THR A 89 3.31 13.30 -16.23
C THR A 89 1.86 13.52 -16.61
N GLY A 90 1.15 14.42 -15.92
CA GLY A 90 -0.27 14.68 -16.08
C GLY A 90 -1.17 13.56 -15.56
N LEU A 91 -0.62 12.62 -14.79
CA LEU A 91 -1.36 11.48 -14.25
C LEU A 91 -1.98 11.82 -12.89
N GLU A 92 -3.15 11.24 -12.61
CA GLU A 92 -3.71 11.24 -11.27
C GLU A 92 -2.90 10.28 -10.40
N GLU A 93 -2.29 10.81 -9.34
CA GLU A 93 -1.56 10.05 -8.34
C GLU A 93 -2.21 10.15 -6.96
N PHE A 94 -2.02 9.12 -6.15
CA PHE A 94 -2.39 9.15 -4.74
C PHE A 94 -1.22 9.60 -3.89
N GLU A 95 -1.42 10.60 -3.04
CA GLU A 95 -0.47 11.00 -2.01
C GLU A 95 -0.98 10.62 -0.63
N ILE A 96 -0.06 10.23 0.25
CA ILE A 96 -0.37 9.90 1.64
C ILE A 96 0.71 10.42 2.58
N GLY A 97 0.28 10.89 3.75
CA GLY A 97 1.18 11.43 4.76
C GLY A 97 2.06 10.35 5.40
N PRO A 98 3.16 10.74 6.09
CA PRO A 98 4.13 9.82 6.70
C PRO A 98 3.56 9.01 7.88
N GLY A 99 2.30 9.23 8.25
CA GLY A 99 1.60 8.52 9.31
C GLY A 99 1.09 7.13 8.91
N ASP A 100 1.11 6.78 7.63
CA ASP A 100 0.52 5.53 7.12
C ASP A 100 1.56 4.52 6.58
N GLY A 101 1.18 3.26 6.48
CA GLY A 101 2.03 2.16 6.03
C GLY A 101 2.70 1.35 7.15
N VAL A 102 3.58 0.45 6.73
CA VAL A 102 4.35 -0.48 7.59
C VAL A 102 5.62 0.19 8.07
N TRP A 103 5.91 0.14 9.37
CA TRP A 103 7.18 0.65 9.91
C TRP A 103 8.38 -0.08 9.32
N VAL A 104 9.37 0.69 8.86
CA VAL A 104 10.63 0.16 8.31
C VAL A 104 11.82 0.89 8.91
N THR A 105 12.92 0.16 9.13
CA THR A 105 14.20 0.74 9.56
C THR A 105 15.09 0.93 8.35
N LEU A 106 15.33 2.18 7.96
CA LEU A 106 16.17 2.49 6.79
C LEU A 106 17.64 2.20 7.06
N LYS A 107 18.28 1.49 6.13
CA LYS A 107 19.70 1.15 6.18
C LYS A 107 20.61 2.38 6.31
N ASP A 108 20.35 3.39 5.49
CA ASP A 108 21.19 4.59 5.42
C ASP A 108 20.83 5.63 6.49
N PHE A 109 19.63 5.52 7.07
CA PHE A 109 19.09 6.45 8.06
C PHE A 109 18.36 5.70 9.19
N PRO A 110 19.05 4.89 10.00
CA PRO A 110 18.42 3.99 10.97
C PRO A 110 17.67 4.69 12.12
N ASN A 111 17.91 6.00 12.32
CA ASN A 111 17.22 6.81 13.32
C ASN A 111 16.10 7.69 12.73
N LEU A 112 15.83 7.55 11.43
CA LEU A 112 14.73 8.26 10.77
C LEU A 112 13.49 7.38 10.78
N ASP A 113 12.43 7.87 11.42
CA ASP A 113 11.12 7.25 11.37
C ASP A 113 10.63 7.20 9.92
N ALA A 114 10.45 5.98 9.42
CA ALA A 114 10.01 5.73 8.06
C ALA A 114 8.97 4.60 8.00
N LYS A 115 8.08 4.71 7.02
CA LYS A 115 7.07 3.72 6.72
C LYS A 115 7.06 3.38 5.24
N MET A 116 6.63 2.18 4.88
CA MET A 116 6.46 1.75 3.50
C MET A 116 4.99 1.50 3.18
N VAL A 117 4.56 1.96 2.01
CA VAL A 117 3.17 1.87 1.53
C VAL A 117 3.10 1.41 0.08
N LEU A 118 2.08 0.64 -0.27
CA LEU A 118 1.72 0.24 -1.63
C LEU A 118 0.53 1.09 -2.10
N LEU A 119 0.76 1.93 -3.11
CA LEU A 119 -0.23 2.88 -3.63
C LEU A 119 -0.70 2.45 -5.03
N PRO A 120 -1.99 2.62 -5.38
CA PRO A 120 -2.47 2.52 -6.76
C PRO A 120 -2.15 3.81 -7.55
N SER A 121 -2.62 3.86 -8.80
CA SER A 121 -2.58 5.01 -9.71
C SER A 121 -1.27 5.80 -9.67
N PRO A 122 -0.19 5.30 -10.30
CA PRO A 122 0.02 3.93 -10.73
C PRO A 122 0.46 3.02 -9.56
N PRO A 123 0.35 1.68 -9.67
CA PRO A 123 0.81 0.76 -8.64
C PRO A 123 2.30 0.91 -8.33
N ARG A 124 2.63 1.30 -7.09
CA ARG A 124 3.99 1.59 -6.66
C ARG A 124 4.20 1.43 -5.16
N LEU A 125 5.44 1.19 -4.75
CA LEU A 125 5.86 1.20 -3.36
C LEU A 125 6.60 2.50 -3.07
N GLU A 126 6.20 3.17 -1.99
CA GLU A 126 6.86 4.36 -1.48
C GLU A 126 7.33 4.17 -0.05
N ILE A 127 8.51 4.71 0.26
CA ILE A 127 8.97 4.94 1.62
C ILE A 127 8.63 6.38 2.00
N LEU A 128 7.92 6.55 3.10
CA LEU A 128 7.47 7.84 3.64
C LEU A 128 8.24 8.14 4.92
N SER A 129 8.69 9.38 5.07
CA SER A 129 9.34 9.87 6.28
C SER A 129 9.02 11.34 6.50
N MET A 130 9.43 11.89 7.64
CA MET A 130 9.37 13.35 7.87
C MET A 130 10.22 14.16 6.88
N GLY A 131 11.17 13.52 6.19
CA GLY A 131 12.02 14.13 5.17
C GLY A 131 11.43 14.13 3.76
N GLY A 132 10.26 13.52 3.56
CA GLY A 132 9.61 13.35 2.26
C GLY A 132 9.29 11.89 1.94
N SER A 133 8.82 11.64 0.72
CA SER A 133 8.58 10.32 0.15
C SER A 133 9.64 9.94 -0.87
N GLN A 134 9.87 8.64 -1.04
CA GLN A 134 10.72 8.08 -2.08
C GLN A 134 10.05 6.86 -2.69
N GLU A 135 9.81 6.90 -4.00
CA GLU A 135 9.43 5.69 -4.75
C GLU A 135 10.60 4.71 -4.80
N VAL A 136 10.33 3.46 -4.42
CA VAL A 136 11.33 2.37 -4.39
C VAL A 136 11.01 1.25 -5.37
N TRP A 137 9.79 1.23 -5.90
CA TRP A 137 9.36 0.32 -6.95
C TRP A 137 8.09 0.85 -7.61
N ARG A 138 7.93 0.63 -8.93
CA ARG A 138 6.73 0.92 -9.71
C ARG A 138 6.44 -0.24 -10.65
N ALA A 139 5.17 -0.62 -10.78
CA ALA A 139 4.74 -1.62 -11.74
C ALA A 139 4.95 -1.10 -13.18
N SER A 140 5.54 -1.93 -14.02
CA SER A 140 5.83 -1.65 -15.44
C SER A 140 5.19 -2.66 -16.36
#